data_AF-A0A7X8FAN2-F1
#
_entry.id   AF-A0A7X8FAN2-F1
#
_cell.length_a   1.000
_cell.length_b   1.000
_cell.length_c   1.000
_cell.angle_alpha   90.00
_cell.angle_beta   90.00
_cell.angle_gamma   90.00
#
_symmetry.space_group_name_H-M   'P 1'
#
loop_
_entity.id
_entity.type
_entity.pdbx_description
1 polymer ?
#
loop_
_entity_poly.entity_id
_entity_poly.type
_entity_poly.pdbx_seq_one_letter_code
_entity_poly.pdbx_strand_id
1 'polypeptide(L)'
;MSYDRRKYALLEARPGFYPNIWFHYLRGYKHAFTSLVEDVLRKNVSVDYMAHPILFVARHAVEIGLKANVYELEKYTNCRFIKIANCHKITKWLLEFNSQVDTFYDICSSKQIPVDETEKSQYIEYYKSLDQLVNGSEKFKGLGIIDDGSIKFRYPIGKVLDERGKPLLDENGNPIMKKVFEVTEIISIAEVERLFNESMVLLEHTINVFDQYMKQIDNN
;
A
#
# COMPACT_ATOMS: atom_id res chain seq x y z
N MET A 1 12.36 -38.35 -17.26
CA MET A 1 12.25 -37.23 -16.32
C MET A 1 12.13 -37.78 -14.91
N SER A 2 13.11 -37.53 -14.04
CA SER A 2 13.04 -37.92 -12.62
C SER A 2 11.98 -37.07 -11.91
N TYR A 3 11.05 -37.72 -11.21
CA TYR A 3 10.01 -37.10 -10.41
C TYR A 3 10.62 -36.63 -9.07
N ASP A 4 10.96 -35.33 -8.99
CA ASP A 4 11.52 -34.73 -7.76
C ASP A 4 10.41 -34.49 -6.72
N ARG A 5 10.08 -35.54 -5.97
CA ARG A 5 9.07 -35.51 -4.88
C ARG A 5 9.28 -34.36 -3.89
N ARG A 6 10.54 -33.98 -3.64
CA ARG A 6 10.87 -32.91 -2.68
C ARG A 6 10.42 -31.56 -3.21
N LYS A 7 10.66 -31.29 -4.49
CA LYS A 7 10.20 -30.05 -5.14
C LYS A 7 8.68 -29.93 -5.10
N TYR A 8 7.94 -31.01 -5.35
CA TYR A 8 6.47 -30.98 -5.30
C TYR A 8 5.95 -30.69 -3.90
N ALA A 9 6.48 -31.37 -2.88
CA ALA A 9 6.06 -31.13 -1.49
C ALA A 9 6.34 -29.69 -1.04
N LEU A 10 7.45 -29.08 -1.48
CA LEU A 10 7.79 -27.68 -1.15
C LEU A 10 6.94 -26.65 -1.92
N LEU A 11 6.35 -27.03 -3.05
CA LEU A 11 5.54 -26.15 -3.91
C LEU A 11 4.04 -26.45 -3.81
N GLU A 12 3.63 -27.29 -2.87
CA GLU A 12 2.21 -27.58 -2.60
C GLU A 12 1.64 -26.50 -1.69
N ALA A 13 0.86 -25.59 -2.27
CA ALA A 13 0.16 -24.54 -1.55
C ALA A 13 -1.30 -24.93 -1.29
N ARG A 14 -1.89 -24.40 -0.22
CA ARG A 14 -3.33 -24.45 0.04
C ARG A 14 -3.89 -23.04 -0.07
N PRO A 15 -4.21 -22.55 -1.29
CA PRO A 15 -4.64 -21.17 -1.48
C PRO A 15 -5.81 -20.81 -0.58
N GLY A 16 -6.75 -21.71 -0.33
CA GLY A 16 -7.93 -21.45 0.53
C GLY A 16 -7.67 -21.20 2.02
N PHE A 17 -6.43 -21.26 2.51
CA PHE A 17 -6.13 -21.07 3.94
C PHE A 17 -5.91 -19.59 4.28
N TYR A 18 -6.89 -18.97 4.98
CA TYR A 18 -6.91 -17.53 5.29
C TYR A 18 -7.32 -17.22 6.75
N PRO A 19 -6.50 -17.53 7.76
CA PRO A 19 -6.86 -17.32 9.17
C PRO A 19 -7.06 -15.84 9.56
N ASN A 20 -6.43 -14.90 8.83
CA ASN A 20 -6.72 -13.46 8.87
C ASN A 20 -6.38 -12.86 7.50
N ILE A 21 -7.39 -12.79 6.62
CA ILE A 21 -7.18 -12.57 5.18
C ILE A 21 -6.34 -11.33 4.87
N TRP A 22 -6.62 -10.20 5.51
CA TRP A 22 -5.98 -8.93 5.18
C TRP A 22 -4.53 -8.86 5.66
N PHE A 23 -4.28 -9.12 6.95
CA PHE A 23 -2.92 -9.03 7.51
C PHE A 23 -2.00 -10.16 7.04
N HIS A 24 -2.55 -11.36 6.74
CA HIS A 24 -1.75 -12.41 6.10
C HIS A 24 -1.34 -12.02 4.68
N TYR A 25 -2.24 -11.44 3.88
CA TYR A 25 -1.85 -10.97 2.55
C TYR A 25 -0.82 -9.85 2.64
N LEU A 26 -0.99 -8.88 3.55
CA LEU A 26 0.00 -7.82 3.77
C LEU A 26 1.40 -8.39 4.00
N ARG A 27 1.53 -9.35 4.94
CA ARG A 27 2.79 -10.04 5.26
C ARG A 27 3.34 -10.82 4.07
N GLY A 28 2.48 -11.48 3.30
CA GLY A 28 2.87 -12.19 2.08
C GLY A 28 3.46 -11.25 1.02
N TYR A 29 2.82 -10.11 0.76
CA TYR A 29 3.32 -9.11 -0.18
C TYR A 29 4.57 -8.40 0.35
N LYS A 30 4.68 -8.14 1.65
CA LYS A 30 5.92 -7.65 2.28
C LYS A 30 7.07 -8.62 2.06
N HIS A 31 6.86 -9.91 2.31
CA HIS A 31 7.87 -10.94 2.07
C HIS A 31 8.29 -10.99 0.58
N ALA A 32 7.31 -10.97 -0.33
CA ALA A 32 7.59 -10.91 -1.77
C ALA A 32 8.41 -9.67 -2.14
N PHE A 33 8.06 -8.48 -1.62
CA PHE A 33 8.81 -7.25 -1.85
C PHE A 33 10.28 -7.42 -1.44
N THR A 34 10.51 -7.86 -0.20
CA THR A 34 11.85 -8.07 0.34
C THR A 34 12.64 -9.05 -0.52
N SER A 35 12.05 -10.19 -0.92
CA SER A 35 12.73 -11.17 -1.77
C SER A 35 13.15 -10.59 -3.13
N LEU A 36 12.29 -9.79 -3.78
CA LEU A 36 12.62 -9.17 -5.07
C LEU A 36 13.75 -8.15 -4.94
N VAL A 37 13.75 -7.35 -3.87
CA VAL A 37 14.82 -6.37 -3.60
C VAL A 37 16.14 -7.09 -3.29
N GLU A 38 16.10 -8.13 -2.46
CA GLU A 38 17.29 -8.91 -2.13
C GLU A 38 17.93 -9.57 -3.38
N ASP A 39 17.14 -10.05 -4.33
CA ASP A 39 17.66 -10.61 -5.58
C ASP A 39 18.37 -9.56 -6.45
N VAL A 40 17.87 -8.32 -6.47
CA VAL A 40 18.56 -7.20 -7.11
C VAL A 40 19.88 -6.89 -6.38
N LEU A 41 19.86 -6.83 -5.05
CA LEU A 41 21.06 -6.56 -4.23
C LEU A 41 22.14 -7.63 -4.40
N ARG A 42 21.74 -8.90 -4.53
CA ARG A 42 22.64 -10.04 -4.82
C ARG A 42 23.13 -10.06 -6.27
N LYS A 43 22.67 -9.14 -7.13
CA LYS A 43 22.96 -9.08 -8.58
C LYS A 43 22.52 -10.35 -9.33
N ASN A 44 21.52 -11.06 -8.81
CA ASN A 44 20.91 -12.19 -9.52
C ASN A 44 20.10 -11.72 -10.73
N VAL A 45 19.59 -10.49 -10.68
CA VAL A 45 18.74 -9.84 -11.67
C VAL A 45 19.07 -8.35 -11.75
N SER A 46 18.85 -7.72 -12.91
CA SER A 46 19.05 -6.27 -13.04
C SER A 46 17.87 -5.49 -12.43
N VAL A 47 18.20 -4.38 -11.76
CA VAL A 47 17.21 -3.46 -11.17
C VAL A 47 16.22 -2.92 -12.20
N ASP A 48 16.65 -2.71 -13.44
CA ASP A 48 15.78 -2.15 -14.49
C ASP A 48 14.65 -3.12 -14.88
N TYR A 49 14.94 -4.43 -14.87
CA TYR A 49 13.91 -5.46 -15.10
C TYR A 49 13.01 -5.67 -13.89
N MET A 50 13.52 -5.44 -12.69
CA MET A 50 12.81 -5.71 -11.44
C MET A 50 12.07 -4.51 -10.87
N ALA A 51 12.39 -3.28 -11.30
CA ALA A 51 11.80 -2.06 -10.77
C ALA A 51 10.27 -2.09 -10.82
N HIS A 52 9.71 -2.49 -11.97
CA HIS A 52 8.27 -2.56 -12.13
C HIS A 52 7.61 -3.65 -11.24
N PRO A 53 8.06 -4.92 -11.23
CA PRO A 53 7.60 -5.90 -10.25
C PRO A 53 7.70 -5.43 -8.78
N ILE A 54 8.82 -4.81 -8.39
CA ILE A 54 9.04 -4.31 -7.03
C ILE A 54 8.01 -3.24 -6.67
N LEU A 55 7.83 -2.23 -7.53
CA LEU A 55 6.86 -1.15 -7.32
C LEU A 55 5.43 -1.68 -7.26
N PHE A 56 5.11 -2.73 -8.03
CA PHE A 56 3.79 -3.37 -7.99
C PHE A 56 3.47 -3.94 -6.61
N VAL A 57 4.40 -4.75 -6.12
CA VAL A 57 4.25 -5.51 -4.89
C VAL A 57 4.20 -4.52 -3.72
N ALA A 58 5.05 -3.48 -3.74
CA ALA A 58 5.01 -2.40 -2.76
C ALA A 58 3.64 -1.73 -2.71
N ARG A 59 3.14 -1.26 -3.87
CA ARG A 59 1.86 -0.56 -3.97
C ARG A 59 0.68 -1.45 -3.55
N HIS A 60 0.72 -2.73 -3.90
CA HIS A 60 -0.35 -3.66 -3.52
C HIS A 60 -0.33 -4.00 -2.03
N ALA A 61 0.85 -4.18 -1.42
CA ALA A 61 0.98 -4.31 0.02
C ALA A 61 0.41 -3.08 0.76
N VAL A 62 0.75 -1.87 0.30
CA VAL A 62 0.21 -0.62 0.86
C VAL A 62 -1.31 -0.56 0.79
N GLU A 63 -1.91 -0.89 -0.38
CA GLU A 63 -3.38 -0.92 -0.51
C GLU A 63 -4.02 -1.89 0.49
N ILE A 64 -3.47 -3.10 0.61
CA ILE A 64 -3.99 -4.12 1.54
C ILE A 64 -3.86 -3.66 2.98
N GLY A 65 -2.70 -3.13 3.38
CA GLY A 65 -2.47 -2.68 4.74
C GLY A 65 -3.38 -1.51 5.13
N LEU A 66 -3.55 -0.53 4.24
CA LEU A 66 -4.50 0.57 4.46
C LEU A 66 -5.92 0.05 4.65
N LYS A 67 -6.38 -0.83 3.76
CA LYS A 67 -7.71 -1.45 3.86
C LYS A 67 -7.87 -2.22 5.17
N ALA A 68 -6.89 -3.05 5.52
CA ALA A 68 -6.92 -3.86 6.74
C ALA A 68 -7.17 -2.98 7.98
N ASN A 69 -6.41 -1.90 8.11
CA ASN A 69 -6.55 -0.98 9.24
C ASN A 69 -7.89 -0.24 9.21
N VAL A 70 -8.31 0.27 8.05
CA VAL A 70 -9.60 0.99 7.92
C VAL A 70 -10.79 0.08 8.27
N TYR A 71 -10.80 -1.18 7.81
CA TYR A 71 -11.86 -2.15 8.16
C TYR A 71 -11.93 -2.45 9.65
N GLU A 72 -10.79 -2.46 10.34
CA GLU A 72 -10.74 -2.67 11.79
C GLU A 72 -11.20 -1.41 12.55
N LEU A 73 -10.75 -0.22 12.14
CA LEU A 73 -11.13 1.06 12.75
C LEU A 73 -12.61 1.40 12.58
N GLU A 74 -13.22 1.06 11.42
CA GLU A 74 -14.64 1.30 11.14
C GLU A 74 -15.57 0.72 12.22
N LYS A 75 -15.18 -0.40 12.84
CA LYS A 75 -15.93 -1.04 13.93
C LYS A 75 -16.13 -0.13 15.13
N TYR A 76 -15.24 0.84 15.33
CA TYR A 76 -15.25 1.77 16.47
C TYR A 76 -15.67 3.18 16.05
N THR A 77 -15.23 3.64 14.88
CA THR A 77 -15.50 5.02 14.42
C THR A 77 -16.91 5.21 13.89
N ASN A 78 -17.58 4.13 13.43
CA ASN A 78 -18.84 4.18 12.67
C ASN A 78 -18.77 5.03 11.38
N CYS A 79 -17.58 5.40 10.93
CA CYS A 79 -17.34 6.14 9.70
C CYS A 79 -17.31 5.16 8.51
N ARG A 80 -18.47 4.99 7.86
CA ARG A 80 -18.60 4.09 6.70
C ARG A 80 -17.96 4.67 5.45
N PHE A 81 -17.17 3.85 4.73
CA PHE A 81 -16.42 4.26 3.53
C PHE A 81 -16.97 3.63 2.23
N ILE A 82 -18.29 3.44 2.14
CA ILE A 82 -18.99 2.80 1.00
C ILE A 82 -18.53 3.35 -0.36
N LYS A 83 -18.22 4.65 -0.44
CA LYS A 83 -17.77 5.33 -1.67
C LYS A 83 -16.39 4.90 -2.17
N ILE A 84 -15.53 4.35 -1.31
CA ILE A 84 -14.17 3.93 -1.69
C ILE A 84 -13.91 2.42 -1.52
N ALA A 85 -14.88 1.63 -1.05
CA ALA A 85 -14.71 0.18 -0.86
C ALA A 85 -14.21 -0.56 -2.12
N ASN A 86 -14.71 -0.18 -3.30
CA ASN A 86 -14.27 -0.69 -4.61
C ASN A 86 -13.21 0.18 -5.29
N CYS A 87 -12.64 1.14 -4.58
CA CYS A 87 -11.57 2.00 -5.09
C CYS A 87 -10.22 1.30 -4.91
N HIS A 88 -9.35 1.46 -5.91
CA HIS A 88 -7.96 1.01 -5.86
C HIS A 88 -6.98 2.19 -5.80
N LYS A 89 -7.44 3.40 -5.48
CA LYS A 89 -6.55 4.56 -5.35
C LYS A 89 -6.00 4.60 -3.93
N ILE A 90 -4.73 4.21 -3.75
CA ILE A 90 -4.05 4.19 -2.45
C ILE A 90 -3.96 5.60 -1.86
N THR A 91 -3.94 6.65 -2.67
CA THR A 91 -4.03 8.05 -2.19
C THR A 91 -5.35 8.33 -1.47
N LYS A 92 -6.46 7.77 -1.96
CA LYS A 92 -7.76 7.88 -1.27
C LYS A 92 -7.81 7.03 -0.01
N TRP A 93 -7.23 5.83 -0.06
CA TRP A 93 -7.13 4.96 1.12
C TRP A 93 -6.23 5.55 2.21
N LEU A 94 -5.17 6.27 1.84
CA LEU A 94 -4.29 6.96 2.79
C LEU A 94 -5.04 8.06 3.54
N LEU A 95 -5.78 8.91 2.80
CA LEU A 95 -6.60 9.96 3.40
C LEU A 95 -7.67 9.39 4.33
N GLU A 96 -8.35 8.32 3.91
CA GLU A 96 -9.33 7.64 4.76
C GLU A 96 -8.67 7.09 6.01
N PHE A 97 -7.53 6.39 5.87
CA PHE A 97 -6.83 5.82 7.01
C PHE A 97 -6.47 6.88 8.06
N ASN A 98 -5.91 8.02 7.65
CA ASN A 98 -5.60 9.10 8.59
C ASN A 98 -6.88 9.66 9.25
N SER A 99 -7.94 9.89 8.47
CA SER A 99 -9.21 10.37 9.01
C SER A 99 -9.82 9.42 10.04
N GLN A 100 -9.69 8.11 9.83
CA GLN A 100 -10.17 7.08 10.76
C GLN A 100 -9.34 7.06 12.04
N VAL A 101 -8.02 7.24 11.95
CA VAL A 101 -7.14 7.35 13.11
C VAL A 101 -7.46 8.61 13.93
N ASP A 102 -7.62 9.76 13.27
CA ASP A 102 -7.98 11.02 13.93
C ASP A 102 -9.33 10.86 14.68
N THR A 103 -10.33 10.28 14.00
CA THR A 103 -11.64 10.00 14.61
C THR A 103 -11.53 9.05 15.79
N PHE A 104 -10.67 8.03 15.71
CA PHE A 104 -10.44 7.10 16.80
C PHE A 104 -9.84 7.80 18.04
N TYR A 105 -8.88 8.71 17.85
CA TYR A 105 -8.33 9.52 18.94
C TYR A 105 -9.36 10.49 19.54
N ASP A 106 -10.23 11.08 18.72
CA ASP A 106 -11.35 11.91 19.20
C ASP A 106 -12.30 11.09 20.08
N ILE A 107 -12.60 9.84 19.70
CA ILE A 107 -13.42 8.93 20.50
C ILE A 107 -12.75 8.63 21.83
N CYS A 108 -11.46 8.29 21.83
CA CYS A 108 -10.70 8.06 23.07
C CYS A 108 -10.78 9.28 23.99
N SER A 109 -10.58 10.48 23.44
CA SER A 109 -10.66 11.74 24.17
C SER A 109 -12.07 11.98 24.75
N SER A 110 -13.12 11.71 23.97
CA SER A 110 -14.52 11.87 24.40
C SER A 110 -14.91 10.91 25.53
N LYS A 111 -14.33 9.71 25.55
CA LYS A 111 -14.50 8.68 26.59
C LYS A 111 -13.47 8.81 27.73
N GLN A 112 -12.63 9.84 27.73
CA GLN A 112 -11.58 10.08 28.73
C GLN A 112 -10.58 8.93 28.86
N ILE A 113 -10.34 8.20 27.76
CA ILE A 113 -9.34 7.14 27.67
C ILE A 113 -7.98 7.80 27.40
N PRO A 114 -6.99 7.68 28.31
CA PRO A 114 -5.69 8.30 28.13
C PRO A 114 -4.92 7.57 27.04
N VAL A 115 -4.54 8.29 25.98
CA VAL A 115 -3.68 7.79 24.90
C VAL A 115 -2.25 8.25 25.14
N ASP A 116 -1.28 7.36 25.00
CA ASP A 116 0.14 7.68 25.15
C ASP A 116 0.62 8.64 24.05
N GLU A 117 1.17 9.79 24.45
CA GLU A 117 1.70 10.80 23.53
C GLU A 117 2.92 10.32 22.73
N THR A 118 3.65 9.33 23.26
CA THR A 118 4.74 8.64 22.56
C THR A 118 4.20 7.86 21.36
N GLU A 119 3.08 7.15 21.54
CA GLU A 119 2.44 6.38 20.47
C GLU A 119 1.88 7.31 19.37
N LYS A 120 1.29 8.45 19.75
CA LYS A 120 0.87 9.48 18.78
C LYS A 120 2.05 10.03 17.99
N SER A 121 3.16 10.31 18.67
CA SER A 121 4.37 10.82 18.03
C SER A 121 4.96 9.80 17.04
N GLN A 122 5.01 8.52 17.43
CA GLN A 122 5.44 7.43 16.56
C GLN A 122 4.50 7.23 15.37
N TYR A 123 3.19 7.33 15.58
CA TYR A 123 2.21 7.31 14.48
C TYR A 123 2.52 8.40 13.44
N ILE A 124 2.72 9.65 13.89
CA ILE A 124 3.01 10.78 12.99
C ILE A 124 4.31 10.54 12.21
N GLU A 125 5.35 10.02 12.86
CA GLU A 125 6.63 9.71 12.23
C GLU A 125 6.48 8.65 11.13
N TYR A 126 5.89 7.51 11.44
CA TYR A 126 5.72 6.45 10.43
C TYR A 126 4.69 6.82 9.36
N TYR A 127 3.65 7.59 9.71
CA TYR A 127 2.68 8.10 8.75
C TYR A 127 3.35 9.01 7.72
N LYS A 128 4.31 9.84 8.13
CA LYS A 128 5.10 10.65 7.20
C LYS A 128 5.83 9.78 6.17
N SER A 129 6.41 8.66 6.57
CA SER A 129 7.06 7.73 5.63
C SER A 129 6.05 7.08 4.69
N LEU A 130 4.87 6.72 5.19
CA LEU A 130 3.79 6.19 4.36
C LEU A 130 3.26 7.23 3.38
N ASP A 131 3.08 8.48 3.80
CA ASP A 131 2.69 9.58 2.94
C ASP A 131 3.74 9.84 1.86
N GLN A 132 5.02 9.85 2.21
CA GLN A 132 6.11 9.98 1.23
C GLN A 132 6.17 8.80 0.25
N LEU A 133 5.87 7.58 0.72
CA LEU A 133 5.79 6.41 -0.15
C LEU A 133 4.61 6.52 -1.13
N VAL A 134 3.47 7.05 -0.70
CA VAL A 134 2.26 7.14 -1.52
C VAL A 134 2.27 8.39 -2.41
N ASN A 135 2.45 9.57 -1.84
CA ASN A 135 2.36 10.85 -2.54
C ASN A 135 3.70 11.33 -3.10
N GLY A 136 4.80 10.73 -2.67
CA GLY A 136 6.14 10.99 -3.16
C GLY A 136 7.02 11.83 -2.22
N SER A 137 8.26 11.96 -2.63
CA SER A 137 9.31 12.77 -2.03
C SER A 137 10.13 13.44 -3.13
N GLU A 138 11.15 14.22 -2.76
CA GLU A 138 12.07 14.83 -3.74
C GLU A 138 12.78 13.81 -4.66
N LYS A 139 12.90 12.56 -4.21
CA LYS A 139 13.63 11.48 -4.92
C LYS A 139 12.71 10.47 -5.61
N PHE A 140 11.40 10.58 -5.41
CA PHE A 140 10.44 9.55 -5.81
C PHE A 140 9.05 10.17 -5.99
N LYS A 141 8.42 9.98 -7.15
CA LYS A 141 7.09 10.58 -7.43
C LYS A 141 5.92 9.96 -6.64
N GLY A 142 6.19 8.98 -5.78
CA GLY A 142 5.17 8.28 -5.00
C GLY A 142 4.60 7.07 -5.73
N LEU A 143 4.00 6.15 -4.99
CA LEU A 143 3.26 5.02 -5.55
C LEU A 143 1.86 5.45 -6.02
N GLY A 144 1.37 6.61 -5.61
CA GLY A 144 0.04 7.11 -5.95
C GLY A 144 -0.10 7.53 -7.42
N ILE A 145 0.99 7.91 -8.09
CA ILE A 145 0.97 8.20 -9.54
C ILE A 145 0.63 6.96 -10.38
N ILE A 146 0.78 5.78 -9.78
CA ILE A 146 0.46 4.48 -10.39
C ILE A 146 -1.05 4.21 -10.40
N ASP A 147 -1.85 4.96 -9.63
CA ASP A 147 -3.22 4.57 -9.27
C ASP A 147 -4.34 5.02 -10.22
N ASP A 148 -4.03 5.34 -11.46
CA ASP A 148 -5.07 5.61 -12.43
C ASP A 148 -5.48 4.32 -13.17
N GLY A 149 -6.00 3.39 -12.36
CA GLY A 149 -6.53 2.08 -12.71
C GLY A 149 -5.43 1.04 -12.79
N SER A 150 -5.49 -0.03 -11.97
CA SER A 150 -4.55 -1.17 -11.97
C SER A 150 -4.17 -1.75 -13.35
N ILE A 151 -4.89 -1.38 -14.41
CA ILE A 151 -4.56 -1.55 -15.83
C ILE A 151 -3.33 -0.73 -16.26
N LYS A 152 -3.24 0.57 -15.93
CA LYS A 152 -2.10 1.44 -16.25
C LYS A 152 -0.81 1.04 -15.53
N PHE A 153 -0.90 0.16 -14.55
CA PHE A 153 0.27 -0.47 -13.96
C PHE A 153 0.60 -1.81 -14.60
N ARG A 154 -0.39 -2.63 -14.98
CA ARG A 154 -0.13 -3.82 -15.82
C ARG A 154 0.50 -3.45 -17.16
N TYR A 155 0.11 -2.29 -17.69
CA TYR A 155 0.66 -1.69 -18.90
C TYR A 155 0.97 -0.23 -18.59
N PRO A 156 2.25 0.18 -18.45
CA PRO A 156 2.66 1.53 -18.07
C PRO A 156 2.42 2.54 -19.20
N ILE A 157 1.18 2.63 -19.67
CA ILE A 157 0.68 3.53 -20.70
C ILE A 157 -0.60 4.22 -20.21
N GLY A 158 -0.68 5.55 -20.37
CA GLY A 158 -1.80 6.38 -19.97
C GLY A 158 -2.33 7.20 -21.12
N LYS A 159 -3.64 7.53 -21.06
CA LYS A 159 -4.25 8.45 -22.02
C LYS A 159 -3.64 9.85 -21.86
N VAL A 160 -3.30 10.49 -22.98
CA VAL A 160 -2.97 11.92 -23.00
C VAL A 160 -4.27 12.69 -22.84
N LEU A 161 -4.32 13.64 -21.91
CA LEU A 161 -5.52 14.43 -21.62
C LEU A 161 -5.31 15.89 -22.07
N ASP A 162 -6.39 16.56 -22.46
CA ASP A 162 -6.43 18.00 -22.68
C ASP A 162 -6.52 18.79 -21.35
N GLU A 163 -6.50 20.12 -21.44
CA GLU A 163 -6.59 21.03 -20.28
C GLU A 163 -7.88 20.86 -19.45
N ARG A 164 -8.90 20.20 -20.00
CA ARG A 164 -10.19 19.92 -19.35
C ARG A 164 -10.27 18.49 -18.82
N GLY A 165 -9.18 17.72 -18.89
CA GLY A 165 -9.11 16.34 -18.43
C GLY A 165 -9.75 15.33 -19.37
N LYS A 166 -10.09 15.70 -20.61
CA LYS A 166 -10.66 14.79 -21.62
C LYS A 166 -9.54 14.14 -22.44
N PRO A 167 -9.64 12.84 -22.79
CA PRO A 167 -8.63 12.20 -23.63
C PRO A 167 -8.48 12.86 -25.00
N LEU A 168 -7.24 13.17 -25.38
CA LEU A 168 -6.89 13.51 -26.75
C LEU A 168 -7.06 12.26 -27.62
N LEU A 169 -7.63 12.47 -28.82
CA LEU A 169 -7.91 11.40 -29.77
C LEU A 169 -6.97 11.48 -30.97
N ASP A 170 -6.61 10.34 -31.53
CA ASP A 170 -5.90 10.23 -32.80
C ASP A 170 -6.84 10.51 -33.99
N GLU A 171 -6.30 10.46 -35.20
CA GLU A 171 -7.03 10.65 -36.45
C GLU A 171 -8.20 9.65 -36.66
N ASN A 172 -8.20 8.54 -35.95
CA ASN A 172 -9.23 7.49 -35.99
C ASN A 172 -10.23 7.59 -34.83
N GLY A 173 -10.11 8.60 -33.97
CA GLY A 173 -10.97 8.79 -32.81
C GLY A 173 -10.61 7.93 -31.59
N ASN A 174 -9.45 7.26 -31.58
CA ASN A 174 -8.98 6.48 -30.43
C ASN A 174 -8.15 7.34 -29.47
N PRO A 175 -8.20 7.10 -28.14
CA PRO A 175 -7.36 7.84 -27.20
C PRO A 175 -5.86 7.68 -27.46
N ILE A 176 -5.14 8.79 -27.54
CA ILE A 176 -3.67 8.78 -27.63
C ILE A 176 -3.11 8.26 -26.31
N MET A 177 -2.20 7.29 -26.39
CA MET A 177 -1.55 6.67 -25.23
C MET A 177 -0.07 7.09 -25.15
N LYS A 178 0.44 7.40 -23.95
CA LYS A 178 1.86 7.68 -23.68
C LYS A 178 2.37 6.81 -22.53
N LYS A 179 3.68 6.57 -22.46
CA LYS A 179 4.27 5.87 -21.30
C LYS A 179 4.01 6.64 -20.01
N VAL A 180 3.77 5.93 -18.91
CA VAL A 180 3.59 6.53 -17.58
C VAL A 180 4.93 7.07 -17.06
N PHE A 181 6.01 6.34 -17.33
CA PHE A 181 7.37 6.73 -16.98
C PHE A 181 8.14 7.11 -18.25
N GLU A 182 8.84 8.24 -18.20
CA GLU A 182 9.79 8.61 -19.24
C GLU A 182 11.04 7.74 -19.15
N VAL A 183 11.72 7.47 -20.27
CA VAL A 183 12.93 6.61 -20.28
C VAL A 183 14.07 7.21 -19.45
N THR A 184 14.07 8.53 -19.28
CA THR A 184 15.05 9.26 -18.46
C THR A 184 14.68 9.32 -16.98
N GLU A 185 13.50 8.82 -16.60
CA GLU A 185 13.05 8.84 -15.22
C GLU A 185 13.81 7.80 -14.40
N ILE A 186 14.46 8.24 -13.32
CA ILE A 186 15.20 7.38 -12.41
C ILE A 186 14.43 7.29 -11.09
N ILE A 187 14.13 6.07 -10.67
CA ILE A 187 13.52 5.79 -9.36
C ILE A 187 14.55 5.07 -8.50
N SER A 188 14.81 5.59 -7.30
CA SER A 188 15.68 4.93 -6.33
C SER A 188 14.96 3.79 -5.63
N ILE A 189 15.22 2.55 -6.04
CA ILE A 189 14.67 1.36 -5.36
C ILE A 189 15.10 1.28 -3.89
N ALA A 190 16.30 1.79 -3.55
CA ALA A 190 16.75 1.86 -2.17
C ALA A 190 15.89 2.81 -1.31
N GLU A 191 15.44 3.94 -1.88
CA GLU A 191 14.55 4.85 -1.16
C GLU A 191 13.14 4.25 -1.02
N VAL A 192 12.66 3.57 -2.05
CA VAL A 192 11.40 2.81 -1.99
C VAL A 192 11.46 1.75 -0.90
N GLU A 193 12.55 0.98 -0.80
CA GLU A 193 12.74 -0.03 0.25
C GLU A 193 12.71 0.58 1.65
N ARG A 194 13.43 1.68 1.87
CA ARG A 194 13.46 2.37 3.17
C ARG A 194 12.05 2.80 3.59
N LEU A 195 11.38 3.57 2.73
CA LEU A 195 10.03 4.06 2.96
C LEU A 195 9.02 2.92 3.13
N PHE A 196 9.16 1.85 2.34
CA PHE A 196 8.31 0.66 2.43
C PHE A 196 8.45 -0.02 3.79
N ASN A 197 9.68 -0.26 4.25
CA ASN A 197 9.91 -0.91 5.53
C ASN A 197 9.32 -0.11 6.70
N GLU A 198 9.53 1.21 6.72
CA GLU A 198 8.95 2.11 7.73
C GLU A 198 7.40 2.11 7.65
N SER A 199 6.85 2.16 6.44
CA SER A 199 5.39 2.10 6.22
C SER A 199 4.78 0.78 6.69
N MET A 200 5.48 -0.34 6.50
CA MET A 200 5.01 -1.65 6.96
C MET A 200 4.95 -1.73 8.49
N VAL A 201 5.85 -1.06 9.21
CA VAL A 201 5.75 -0.96 10.68
C VAL A 201 4.41 -0.34 11.07
N LEU A 202 4.02 0.78 10.46
CA LEU A 202 2.73 1.40 10.74
C LEU A 202 1.56 0.47 10.41
N LEU A 203 1.54 -0.05 9.18
CA LEU A 203 0.39 -0.81 8.66
C LEU A 203 0.22 -2.16 9.36
N GLU A 204 1.29 -2.79 9.86
CA GLU A 204 1.22 -4.07 10.59
C GLU A 204 0.87 -3.90 12.06
N HIS A 205 1.15 -2.75 12.66
CA HIS A 205 1.09 -2.58 14.12
C HIS A 205 0.06 -1.58 14.63
N THR A 206 -0.54 -0.72 13.79
CA THR A 206 -1.52 0.29 14.25
C THR A 206 -2.66 -0.35 15.06
N ILE A 207 -3.32 -1.40 14.55
CA ILE A 207 -4.41 -2.07 15.31
C ILE A 207 -3.91 -2.73 16.59
N ASN A 208 -2.68 -3.26 16.61
CA ASN A 208 -2.13 -3.88 17.82
C ASN A 208 -1.88 -2.84 18.92
N VAL A 209 -1.43 -1.63 18.54
CA VAL A 209 -1.30 -0.50 19.47
C VAL A 209 -2.68 -0.05 19.95
N PHE A 210 -3.67 0.00 19.06
CA PHE A 210 -5.00 0.48 19.42
C PHE A 210 -5.82 -0.53 20.21
N ASP A 211 -5.49 -1.82 20.18
CA ASP A 211 -6.20 -2.90 20.89
C ASP A 211 -6.39 -2.60 22.38
N GLN A 212 -5.41 -1.97 23.04
CA GLN A 212 -5.52 -1.58 24.45
C GLN A 212 -6.59 -0.51 24.70
N TYR A 213 -6.80 0.40 23.75
CA TYR A 213 -7.83 1.45 23.81
C TYR A 213 -9.18 0.91 23.38
N MET A 214 -9.21 0.08 22.34
CA MET A 214 -10.41 -0.63 21.87
C MET A 214 -11.06 -1.44 23.01
N LYS A 215 -10.27 -2.21 23.76
CA LYS A 215 -10.75 -2.93 24.95
C LYS A 215 -11.34 -2.01 26.01
N GLN A 216 -10.81 -0.80 26.19
CA GLN A 216 -11.38 0.18 27.13
C GLN A 216 -12.67 0.81 26.59
N ILE A 217 -12.80 0.97 25.27
CA ILE A 217 -14.03 1.43 24.63
C ILE A 217 -15.15 0.40 24.80
N ASP A 218 -14.84 -0.89 24.61
CA ASP A 218 -15.81 -1.98 24.71
C ASP A 218 -16.31 -2.24 26.14
N ASN A 219 -15.48 -1.91 27.14
CA ASN A 219 -15.82 -2.08 28.56
C ASN A 219 -16.55 -0.86 29.17
N ASN A 220 -16.76 0.22 28.39
CA ASN A 220 -17.42 1.47 28.79
C ASN A 220 -18.74 1.70 28.04
#